data_AF-A0A6A4H4S2-F1
#
_entry.id   AF-A0A6A4H4S2-F1
#
_cell.length_a   1.000
_cell.length_b   1.000
_cell.length_c   1.000
_cell.angle_alpha   90.00
_cell.angle_beta   90.00
_cell.angle_gamma   90.00
#
_symmetry.space_group_name_H-M   'P 1'
#
loop_
_entity.id
_entity.type
_entity.pdbx_description
1 polymer ?
#
loop_
_entity_poly.entity_id
_entity_poly.type
_entity_poly.pdbx_seq_one_letter_code
_entity_poly.pdbx_strand_id
1 'polypeptide(L)'
;ISFKIINSPTLLLPRWHTITASTPFENRTLPRDVSTRWNSTYDMLKAFSELKELVIKFTDSLSNGLAEYILTDDEWEAVEGLVSVLKVCNCSFCSSVCSLICY
;
A
#
# COMPACT_ATOMS: atom_id res chain seq x y z
N ILE A 1 1.36 -8.29 -2.29
CA ILE A 1 2.77 -7.82 -2.46
C ILE A 1 3.49 -7.63 -1.12
N SER A 2 3.01 -6.77 -0.21
CA SER A 2 3.67 -6.48 1.09
C SER A 2 4.09 -7.74 1.89
N PHE A 3 3.19 -8.72 2.01
CA PHE A 3 3.48 -9.99 2.70
C PHE A 3 4.66 -10.76 2.08
N LYS A 4 4.77 -10.83 0.75
CA LYS A 4 5.89 -11.52 0.08
C LYS A 4 7.22 -10.80 0.31
N ILE A 5 7.22 -9.46 0.29
CA ILE A 5 8.44 -8.66 0.54
C ILE A 5 8.95 -8.90 1.96
N ILE A 6 8.06 -8.83 2.96
CA ILE A 6 8.43 -8.99 4.38
C ILE A 6 8.94 -10.42 4.68
N ASN A 7 8.34 -11.42 4.05
CA ASN A 7 8.74 -12.82 4.24
C ASN A 7 9.93 -13.25 3.35
N SER A 8 10.49 -12.34 2.55
CA SER A 8 11.71 -12.58 1.76
C SER A 8 12.79 -11.53 2.09
N PRO A 9 13.34 -11.58 3.33
CA PRO A 9 14.25 -10.57 3.84
C PRO A 9 15.60 -10.53 3.11
N THR A 10 15.97 -11.60 2.41
CA THR A 10 17.28 -11.74 1.74
C THR A 10 17.26 -11.38 0.25
N LEU A 11 16.10 -11.43 -0.41
CA LEU A 11 15.99 -11.22 -1.85
C LEU A 11 15.11 -10.02 -2.18
N LEU A 12 13.87 -10.02 -1.72
CA LEU A 12 12.90 -8.99 -2.10
C LEU A 12 13.06 -7.72 -1.27
N LEU A 13 13.33 -7.85 0.04
CA LEU A 13 13.45 -6.70 0.93
C LEU A 13 14.64 -5.78 0.54
N PRO A 14 15.87 -6.27 0.31
CA PRO A 14 16.98 -5.39 -0.07
C PRO A 14 16.74 -4.72 -1.42
N ARG A 15 16.13 -5.44 -2.38
CA ARG A 15 15.76 -4.86 -3.68
C ARG A 15 14.70 -3.78 -3.56
N TRP A 16 13.70 -3.99 -2.72
CA TRP A 16 12.72 -2.96 -2.39
C TRP A 16 13.38 -1.71 -1.79
N HIS A 17 14.33 -1.89 -0.87
CA HIS A 17 15.12 -0.79 -0.31
C HIS A 17 15.92 -0.04 -1.39
N THR A 18 16.53 -0.74 -2.37
CA THR A 18 17.26 -0.05 -3.46
C THR A 18 16.36 0.82 -4.35
N ILE A 19 15.10 0.42 -4.56
CA ILE A 19 14.14 1.17 -5.38
C ILE A 19 13.53 2.34 -4.61
N THR A 20 13.33 2.17 -3.31
CA THR A 20 12.78 3.21 -2.43
C THR A 20 13.84 4.19 -1.92
N ALA A 21 15.13 3.88 -2.02
CA ALA A 21 16.22 4.74 -1.57
C ALA A 21 16.27 6.11 -2.28
N SER A 22 15.74 6.20 -3.51
CA SER A 22 15.67 7.46 -4.26
C SER A 22 14.35 8.23 -4.09
N THR A 23 13.46 7.79 -3.19
CA THR A 23 12.14 8.40 -2.99
C THR A 23 11.94 8.78 -1.53
N PRO A 24 10.96 9.65 -1.21
CA PRO A 24 10.61 9.99 0.18
C PRO A 24 10.12 8.79 1.01
N PHE A 25 9.98 7.62 0.39
CA PHE A 25 9.58 6.37 1.02
C PHE A 25 10.77 5.47 1.38
N GLU A 26 11.98 6.04 1.42
CA GLU A 26 13.20 5.34 1.84
C GLU A 26 12.95 4.55 3.14
N ASN A 27 13.28 3.26 3.12
CA ASN A 27 13.06 2.31 4.20
C ASN A 27 11.62 2.04 4.64
N ARG A 28 10.61 2.59 3.96
CA ARG A 28 9.21 2.21 4.20
C ARG A 28 8.86 0.94 3.45
N THR A 29 8.31 -0.03 4.16
CA THR A 29 7.66 -1.19 3.55
C THR A 29 6.22 -0.84 3.17
N LEU A 30 5.69 -1.50 2.13
CA LEU A 30 4.29 -1.36 1.75
C LEU A 30 3.38 -1.59 2.99
N PRO A 31 2.47 -0.66 3.31
CA PRO A 31 1.57 -0.83 4.44
C PRO A 31 0.73 -2.10 4.28
N ARG A 32 0.39 -2.70 5.41
CA ARG A 32 -0.50 -3.87 5.47
C ARG A 32 -1.84 -3.44 6.03
N ASP A 33 -2.88 -4.07 5.52
CA ASP A 33 -4.20 -4.00 6.13
C ASP A 33 -4.15 -4.60 7.54
N VAL A 34 -4.72 -3.91 8.52
CA VAL A 34 -4.71 -4.32 9.93
C VAL A 34 -6.15 -4.36 10.42
N SER A 35 -6.69 -5.57 10.57
CA SER A 35 -8.10 -5.82 10.89
C SER A 35 -8.62 -5.09 12.14
N THR A 36 -7.75 -4.72 13.08
CA THR A 36 -8.11 -4.01 14.31
C THR A 36 -8.22 -2.49 14.16
N ARG A 37 -7.88 -1.94 12.99
CA ARG A 37 -7.93 -0.49 12.72
C ARG A 37 -8.92 -0.22 11.59
N TRP A 38 -10.02 0.45 11.94
CA TRP A 38 -11.15 0.78 11.05
C TRP A 38 -10.77 1.61 9.81
N ASN A 39 -9.63 2.32 9.84
CA ASN A 39 -9.12 3.09 8.70
C ASN A 39 -7.89 2.47 8.02
N SER A 40 -7.45 1.29 8.43
CA SER A 40 -6.22 0.70 7.89
C SER A 40 -6.32 0.35 6.41
N THR A 41 -7.51 -0.05 5.93
CA THR A 41 -7.73 -0.32 4.50
C THR A 41 -7.60 0.97 3.68
N TYR A 42 -8.16 2.09 4.15
CA TYR A 42 -8.01 3.38 3.48
C TYR A 42 -6.56 3.86 3.48
N ASP A 43 -5.90 3.84 4.64
CA ASP A 43 -4.50 4.26 4.77
C ASP A 43 -3.56 3.38 3.92
N MET A 44 -3.84 2.07 3.88
CA MET A 44 -3.11 1.13 3.04
C MET A 44 -3.31 1.45 1.56
N LEU A 45 -4.55 1.59 1.08
CA LEU A 45 -4.84 1.86 -0.33
C LEU A 45 -4.30 3.22 -0.77
N LYS A 46 -4.38 4.24 0.09
CA LYS A 46 -3.83 5.56 -0.17
C LYS A 46 -2.31 5.50 -0.34
N ALA A 47 -1.60 4.89 0.59
CA ALA A 47 -0.14 4.74 0.48
C ALA A 47 0.26 3.79 -0.67
N PHE A 48 -0.57 2.80 -0.99
CA PHE A 48 -0.35 1.92 -2.14
C PHE A 48 -0.47 2.68 -3.47
N SER A 49 -1.41 3.61 -3.57
CA SER A 49 -1.55 4.52 -4.71
C SER A 49 -0.37 5.51 -4.80
N GLU A 50 0.10 6.06 -3.67
CA GLU A 50 1.30 6.92 -3.65
C GLU A 50 2.58 6.17 -4.07
N LEU A 51 2.62 4.85 -3.86
CA LEU A 51 3.74 3.98 -4.22
C LEU A 51 3.58 3.29 -5.59
N LYS A 52 2.54 3.63 -6.36
CA LYS A 52 2.18 2.99 -7.64
C LYS A 52 3.37 2.83 -8.59
N GLU A 53 4.10 3.91 -8.87
CA GLU A 53 5.26 3.88 -9.78
C GLU A 53 6.37 2.94 -9.29
N LEU A 54 6.60 2.89 -7.98
CA LEU A 54 7.62 2.02 -7.38
C LEU A 54 7.18 0.56 -7.40
N VAL A 55 5.89 0.30 -7.16
CA VAL A 55 5.31 -1.04 -7.24
C VAL A 55 5.41 -1.56 -8.66
N ILE A 56 5.00 -0.77 -9.67
CA ILE A 56 5.09 -1.15 -11.09
C ILE A 56 6.54 -1.47 -11.46
N LYS A 57 7.49 -0.58 -11.15
CA LYS A 57 8.93 -0.81 -11.41
C LYS A 57 9.46 -2.08 -10.73
N PHE A 58 8.98 -2.36 -9.51
CA PHE A 58 9.37 -3.53 -8.74
C PHE A 58 8.75 -4.83 -9.27
N THR A 59 7.51 -4.80 -9.75
CA THR A 59 6.80 -5.97 -10.29
C THR A 59 7.18 -6.28 -11.73
N ASP A 60 7.51 -5.27 -12.54
CA ASP A 60 8.03 -5.42 -13.91
C ASP A 60 9.39 -6.13 -13.95
N SER A 61 10.14 -6.04 -12.86
CA SER A 61 11.42 -6.74 -12.74
C SER A 61 11.18 -8.26 -12.63
N LEU A 62 11.27 -8.97 -13.76
CA LEU A 62 11.12 -10.43 -13.87
C LEU A 62 11.91 -11.21 -12.80
N SER A 63 13.05 -10.67 -12.37
CA SER A 63 13.91 -11.23 -11.33
C SER A 63 13.27 -11.36 -9.95
N ASN A 64 12.13 -10.69 -9.72
CA ASN A 64 11.46 -10.66 -8.41
C ASN A 64 10.38 -11.73 -8.27
N GLY A 65 10.01 -12.45 -9.35
CA GLY A 65 8.97 -13.48 -9.28
C GLY A 65 7.61 -12.96 -8.82
N LEU A 66 7.37 -11.66 -9.03
CA LEU A 66 6.15 -10.94 -8.63
C LEU A 66 5.30 -10.54 -9.83
N ALA A 67 5.63 -11.03 -11.04
CA ALA A 67 4.90 -10.74 -12.26
C ALA A 67 3.41 -11.15 -12.18
N GLU A 68 3.09 -12.16 -11.37
CA GLU A 68 1.71 -12.59 -11.10
C GLU A 68 0.88 -11.57 -10.30
N TYR A 69 1.51 -10.57 -9.68
CA TYR A 69 0.86 -9.48 -8.94
C TYR A 69 0.95 -8.14 -9.67
N ILE A 70 1.32 -8.14 -10.95
CA ILE A 70 1.20 -6.95 -11.79
C ILE A 70 -0.29 -6.66 -11.92
N LEU A 71 -0.68 -5.47 -11.49
CA LEU A 71 -2.04 -4.97 -11.64
C LEU A 71 -2.18 -4.33 -13.01
N THR A 72 -3.30 -4.59 -13.70
CA THR A 72 -3.64 -3.91 -14.94
C THR A 72 -4.06 -2.47 -14.68
N ASP A 73 -4.10 -1.65 -15.73
CA ASP A 73 -4.55 -0.26 -15.62
C ASP A 73 -5.99 -0.16 -15.07
N ASP A 74 -6.89 -1.08 -15.49
CA ASP A 74 -8.27 -1.17 -14.99
C ASP A 74 -8.32 -1.48 -13.49
N GLU A 75 -7.43 -2.37 -13.00
CA GLU A 75 -7.34 -2.70 -11.58
C GLU A 75 -6.79 -1.52 -10.76
N TRP A 76 -5.85 -0.76 -11.31
CA TRP A 76 -5.38 0.47 -10.69
C TRP A 76 -6.47 1.54 -10.63
N GLU A 77 -7.28 1.68 -11.68
CA GLU A 77 -8.43 2.59 -11.69
C GLU A 77 -9.45 2.18 -10.63
N ALA A 78 -9.72 0.89 -10.46
CA ALA A 78 -10.58 0.38 -9.40
C ALA A 78 -10.04 0.71 -8.00
N VAL A 79 -8.72 0.59 -7.79
CA VAL A 79 -8.06 0.96 -6.51
C VAL A 79 -8.20 2.46 -6.24
N GLU A 80 -7.96 3.31 -7.22
CA GLU A 80 -8.13 4.77 -7.09
C GLU A 80 -9.60 5.14 -6.83
N GLY A 81 -10.53 4.45 -7.49
CA GLY A 81 -11.96 4.54 -7.24
C GLY A 81 -12.32 4.20 -5.79
N LEU A 82 -11.80 3.09 -5.27
CA LEU A 82 -11.99 2.70 -3.86
C LEU A 82 -11.43 3.74 -2.89
N VAL A 83 -10.23 4.26 -3.14
CA VAL A 83 -9.63 5.34 -2.33
C VAL A 83 -10.52 6.58 -2.33
N SER A 84 -11.09 6.94 -3.48
CA SER A 84 -11.98 8.11 -3.60
C SER A 84 -13.27 7.94 -2.81
N VAL A 85 -13.90 6.76 -2.86
CA VAL A 85 -15.12 6.46 -2.10
C VAL A 85 -14.83 6.43 -0.60
N LEU A 86 -13.75 5.77 -0.19
CA LEU A 86 -13.33 5.67 1.21
C LEU A 86 -12.91 7.04 1.79
N LYS A 87 -12.36 7.94 0.96
CA LYS A 87 -12.08 9.33 1.35
C LYS A 87 -13.35 10.09 1.72
N VAL A 88 -14.46 9.85 1.02
CA VAL A 88 -15.75 10.50 1.30
C VAL A 88 -16.37 10.00 2.61
N CYS A 89 -16.22 8.71 2.93
CA CYS A 89 -16.66 8.14 4.20
C CYS A 89 -15.90 8.71 5.43
N ASN A 90 -14.71 9.29 5.22
CA ASN A 90 -13.94 9.95 6.26
C ASN A 90 -14.39 11.39 6.59
N CYS A 91 -15.29 12.00 5.79
CA CYS A 91 -15.66 13.41 5.98
C CYS A 91 -16.88 13.68 6.87
N SER A 92 -17.71 12.69 7.25
CA SER A 92 -18.90 13.01 8.08
C SER A 92 -19.35 11.93 9.05
N PHE A 93 -18.89 10.67 8.95
CA PHE A 93 -19.52 9.57 9.69
C PHE A 93 -18.75 9.10 10.93
N CYS A 94 -17.51 9.55 11.17
CA CYS A 94 -16.68 9.03 12.27
C CYS A 94 -16.04 10.10 13.17
N SER A 95 -16.54 11.34 13.18
CA SER A 95 -16.10 12.34 14.18
C SER A 95 -16.72 12.09 15.56
N SER A 96 -17.90 11.46 15.65
CA SER A 96 -18.59 11.30 16.94
C SER A 96 -18.27 10.00 17.70
N VAL A 97 -17.50 9.06 17.14
CA VAL A 97 -17.21 7.77 17.80
C VAL A 97 -15.71 7.56 18.10
N CYS A 98 -14.81 8.33 17.48
CA CYS A 98 -13.37 8.09 17.63
C CYS A 98 -12.71 8.80 18.82
N SER A 99 -13.42 9.68 19.54
CA SER A 99 -12.87 10.35 20.74
C SER A 99 -12.87 9.49 22.01
N LEU A 100 -13.37 8.25 21.97
CA LEU A 100 -13.50 7.37 23.14
C LEU A 100 -12.60 6.12 23.13
N ILE A 101 -11.76 5.94 22.10
CA ILE A 101 -10.82 4.81 22.02
C ILE A 101 -9.41 5.32 21.68
N CYS A 102 -8.99 6.36 22.39
CA CYS A 102 -7.58 6.73 22.55
C CYS A 102 -7.35 7.06 24.03
N TYR A 103 -7.27 6.01 24.84
CA TYR A 103 -6.51 5.94 26.09
C TYR A 103 -5.88 4.55 26.20
#